data_AF-A0A7X6PFS7-F1
#
_entry.id   AF-A0A7X6PFS7-F1
#
_cell.length_a   1.000
_cell.length_b   1.000
_cell.length_c   1.000
_cell.angle_alpha   90.00
_cell.angle_beta   90.00
_cell.angle_gamma   90.00
#
_symmetry.space_group_name_H-M   'P 1'
#
loop_
_entity.id
_entity.type
_entity.pdbx_description
1 polymer ?
#
loop_
_entity_poly.entity_id
_entity_poly.type
_entity_poly.pdbx_seq_one_letter_code
_entity_poly.pdbx_strand_id
1 'polypeptide(L)'
;MRKAFTLLLVTIFSPVLFSQASSPASETGVRWYSMEEAEKLYNKSPRPIFIDTYTDWCGWCKKMDNETFTDPVIADLLNSKFYPVKFNAEG
;
A
#
# COMPACT_ATOMS: atom_id res chain seq x y z
N MET A 1 -4.88 -25.01 57.36
CA MET A 1 -3.93 -25.45 56.31
C MET A 1 -4.65 -26.42 55.38
N ARG A 2 -4.39 -26.36 54.07
CA ARG A 2 -4.80 -27.35 53.05
C ARG A 2 -6.17 -27.24 52.35
N LYS A 3 -6.71 -26.05 52.04
CA LYS A 3 -7.72 -25.93 50.94
C LYS A 3 -7.62 -24.66 50.08
N ALA A 4 -6.81 -23.68 50.46
CA ALA A 4 -6.72 -22.41 49.74
C ALA A 4 -5.69 -22.41 48.58
N PHE A 5 -4.84 -23.44 48.47
CA PHE A 5 -3.75 -23.44 47.46
C PHE A 5 -4.16 -24.05 46.11
N THR A 6 -5.32 -24.69 46.02
CA THR A 6 -5.75 -25.39 44.80
C THR A 6 -6.58 -24.50 43.86
N LEU A 7 -6.96 -23.29 44.27
CA LEU A 7 -7.77 -22.37 43.45
C LEU A 7 -6.94 -21.32 42.70
N LEU A 8 -5.62 -21.29 42.87
CA LEU A 8 -4.72 -20.30 42.25
C LEU A 8 -3.95 -20.85 41.03
N LEU A 9 -4.27 -22.07 40.58
CA LEU A 9 -3.58 -22.75 39.46
C LEU A 9 -4.43 -22.87 38.18
N VAL A 10 -5.62 -22.24 38.12
CA VAL A 10 -6.54 -22.33 36.97
C VAL A 10 -6.68 -21.00 36.20
N THR A 11 -5.88 -19.98 36.52
CA THR A 11 -5.92 -18.67 35.84
C THR A 11 -4.84 -18.45 34.78
N ILE A 12 -4.07 -19.49 34.39
CA ILE A 12 -2.99 -19.39 33.38
C ILE A 12 -3.40 -20.05 32.04
N PHE A 13 -4.70 -20.21 31.79
CA PHE A 13 -5.21 -20.68 30.50
C PHE A 13 -6.18 -19.68 29.89
N SER A 14 -5.81 -18.39 29.89
CA SER A 14 -6.37 -17.48 28.90
C SER A 14 -5.48 -17.64 27.66
N PRO A 15 -5.98 -18.21 26.55
CA PRO A 15 -5.25 -18.12 25.31
C PRO A 15 -5.25 -16.63 24.98
N VAL A 16 -4.10 -15.98 25.16
CA VAL A 16 -3.83 -14.70 24.53
C VAL A 16 -4.06 -14.97 23.06
N LEU A 17 -5.22 -14.56 22.57
CA LEU A 17 -5.56 -14.53 21.16
C LEU A 17 -4.52 -13.59 20.56
N PHE A 18 -3.43 -14.18 20.10
CA PHE A 18 -2.40 -13.54 19.33
C PHE A 18 -3.11 -13.07 18.07
N SER A 19 -3.62 -11.84 18.12
CA SER A 19 -4.22 -11.16 16.99
C SER A 19 -3.11 -11.11 15.95
N GLN A 20 -3.13 -12.06 15.00
CA GLN A 20 -2.29 -12.00 13.83
C GLN A 20 -2.71 -10.73 13.12
N ALA A 21 -1.96 -9.65 13.36
CA ALA A 21 -2.00 -8.47 12.54
C ALA A 21 -1.54 -8.94 11.17
N SER A 22 -2.49 -9.34 10.33
CA SER A 22 -2.29 -9.50 8.91
C SER A 22 -1.86 -8.13 8.41
N SER A 23 -0.54 -7.94 8.27
CA SER A 23 -0.01 -6.81 7.52
C SER A 23 -0.75 -6.80 6.18
N PRO A 24 -1.40 -5.69 5.79
CA PRO A 24 -2.02 -5.63 4.48
C PRO A 24 -0.92 -6.00 3.49
N ALA A 25 -1.18 -7.03 2.66
CA ALA A 25 -0.28 -7.40 1.59
C ALA A 25 0.01 -6.10 0.82
N SER A 26 1.27 -5.66 0.85
CA SER A 26 1.68 -4.48 0.10
C SER A 26 1.36 -4.79 -1.35
N GLU A 27 0.41 -4.05 -1.92
CA GLU A 27 0.11 -4.11 -3.35
C GLU A 27 1.44 -3.92 -4.07
N THR A 28 1.87 -4.93 -4.83
CA THR A 28 3.20 -4.93 -5.43
C THR A 28 3.22 -3.89 -6.55
N GLY A 29 3.85 -2.72 -6.30
CA GLY A 29 4.04 -1.65 -7.27
C GLY A 29 3.21 -0.39 -7.05
N VAL A 30 3.33 0.56 -7.97
CA VAL A 30 2.60 1.84 -7.94
C VAL A 30 1.11 1.62 -8.25
N ARG A 31 0.24 2.21 -7.41
CA ARG A 31 -1.21 2.24 -7.63
C ARG A 31 -1.58 3.43 -8.50
N TRP A 32 -1.88 3.15 -9.76
CA TRP A 32 -2.25 4.14 -10.76
C TRP A 32 -3.73 4.50 -10.68
N TYR A 33 -4.02 5.78 -10.86
CA TYR A 33 -5.36 6.33 -11.00
C TYR A 33 -5.57 6.88 -12.40
N SER A 34 -6.83 6.93 -12.83
CA SER A 34 -7.23 7.84 -13.89
C SER A 34 -7.14 9.30 -13.42
N MET A 35 -7.06 10.24 -14.36
CA MET A 35 -7.06 11.68 -14.01
C MET A 35 -8.32 12.07 -13.22
N GLU A 36 -9.49 11.57 -13.63
CA GLU A 36 -10.76 11.87 -12.95
C GLU A 36 -10.77 11.36 -11.49
N GLU A 37 -10.22 10.17 -11.24
CA GLU A 37 -10.08 9.64 -9.89
C GLU A 37 -9.09 10.46 -9.05
N ALA A 38 -7.95 10.81 -9.63
CA ALA A 38 -6.94 11.63 -8.96
C ALA A 38 -7.50 13.02 -8.59
N GLU A 39 -8.27 13.66 -9.47
CA GLU A 39 -8.95 14.93 -9.19
C GLU A 39 -9.99 14.79 -8.08
N LYS A 40 -10.83 13.76 -8.12
CA LYS A 40 -11.81 13.47 -7.05
C LYS A 40 -11.11 13.26 -5.70
N LEU A 41 -9.98 12.55 -5.69
CA LEU A 41 -9.20 12.32 -4.47
C LEU A 41 -8.50 13.59 -3.99
N TYR A 42 -7.93 14.38 -4.90
CA TYR A 42 -7.33 15.67 -4.62
C TYR A 42 -8.32 16.61 -3.93
N ASN A 43 -9.53 16.73 -4.47
CA ASN A 43 -10.59 17.57 -3.90
C ASN A 43 -11.04 17.11 -2.51
N LYS A 44 -10.92 15.82 -2.18
CA LYS A 44 -11.26 15.27 -0.85
C LYS A 44 -10.11 15.36 0.15
N SER A 45 -8.88 15.10 -0.29
CA SER A 45 -7.67 15.06 0.53
C SER A 45 -6.49 15.53 -0.32
N PRO A 46 -6.16 16.84 -0.31
CA PRO A 46 -5.15 17.42 -1.18
C PRO A 46 -3.77 16.76 -0.99
N ARG A 47 -3.27 16.14 -2.06
CA ARG A 47 -1.89 15.63 -2.21
C ARG A 47 -1.46 15.83 -3.68
N PRO A 48 -0.18 16.04 -3.99
CA PRO A 48 0.25 16.27 -5.36
C PRO A 48 -0.11 15.11 -6.30
N ILE A 49 -0.48 15.43 -7.54
CA ILE A 49 -0.69 14.45 -8.60
C ILE A 49 0.65 14.23 -9.31
N PHE A 50 1.11 12.99 -9.35
CA PHE A 50 2.31 12.61 -10.10
C PHE A 50 1.87 12.04 -11.45
N ILE A 51 2.32 12.63 -12.55
CA ILE A 51 1.93 12.20 -13.90
C ILE A 51 3.13 11.55 -14.56
N ASP A 52 3.01 10.25 -14.83
CA ASP A 52 3.93 9.51 -15.70
C ASP A 52 3.38 9.54 -17.13
N THR A 53 4.11 10.25 -18.00
CA THR A 53 3.73 10.40 -19.41
C THR A 53 4.51 9.40 -20.26
N TYR A 54 3.79 8.55 -21.00
CA TYR A 54 4.39 7.48 -21.80
C TYR A 54 3.76 7.40 -23.21
N THR A 55 4.33 6.55 -24.07
CA THR A 55 3.74 6.12 -25.35
C THR A 55 3.92 4.60 -25.50
N ASP A 56 3.12 3.95 -26.36
CA ASP A 56 3.13 2.49 -26.45
C ASP A 56 4.41 1.93 -27.08
N TRP A 57 5.10 2.72 -27.91
CA TRP A 57 6.38 2.37 -28.52
C TRP A 57 7.60 2.80 -27.69
N CYS A 58 7.40 3.55 -26.59
CA CYS A 58 8.50 4.04 -25.76
C CYS A 58 9.18 2.91 -24.98
N GLY A 59 10.34 2.45 -25.47
CA GLY A 59 11.13 1.40 -24.82
C GLY A 59 11.62 1.78 -23.40
N TRP A 60 11.99 3.05 -23.19
CA TRP A 60 12.43 3.53 -21.88
C TRP A 60 11.31 3.59 -20.85
N CYS A 61 10.08 3.91 -21.29
CA CYS A 61 8.90 3.92 -20.44
C CYS A 61 8.61 2.51 -19.92
N LYS A 62 8.66 1.50 -20.80
CA LYS A 62 8.52 0.08 -20.43
C LYS A 62 9.63 -0.39 -19.48
N LYS A 63 10.85 0.12 -19.63
CA LYS A 63 11.95 -0.19 -18.70
C LYS A 63 11.66 0.39 -17.31
N MET A 64 11.24 1.65 -17.24
CA MET A 64 10.88 2.31 -15.99
C MET A 64 9.70 1.61 -15.29
N ASP A 65 8.70 1.16 -16.05
CA ASP A 65 7.59 0.35 -15.53
C ASP A 65 8.06 -0.92 -14.85
N ASN A 66 9.01 -1.62 -15.46
CA ASN A 66 9.44 -2.93 -14.99
C ASN A 66 10.49 -2.87 -13.87
N GLU A 67 11.31 -1.82 -13.83
CA GLU A 67 12.45 -1.72 -12.91
C GLU A 67 12.25 -0.69 -11.80
N THR A 68 11.57 0.43 -12.09
CA THR A 68 11.45 1.56 -11.15
C THR A 68 10.11 1.53 -10.42
N PHE A 69 9.00 1.36 -11.12
CA PHE A 69 7.66 1.41 -10.50
C PHE A 69 7.26 0.10 -9.82
N THR A 70 8.06 -0.95 -9.97
CA THR A 70 7.98 -2.22 -9.22
C THR A 70 8.88 -2.23 -7.99
N ASP A 71 9.83 -1.29 -7.87
CA ASP A 71 10.68 -1.17 -6.69
C ASP A 71 9.83 -0.79 -5.47
N PRO A 72 9.91 -1.54 -4.35
CA PRO A 72 9.02 -1.34 -3.21
C PRO A 72 9.22 0.03 -2.52
N VAL A 73 10.44 0.59 -2.54
CA VAL A 73 10.73 1.90 -1.95
C VAL A 73 10.09 3.00 -2.78
N ILE A 74 10.18 2.88 -4.11
CA ILE A 74 9.56 3.84 -5.04
C ILE A 74 8.03 3.74 -5.00
N ALA A 75 7.50 2.52 -5.03
CA ALA A 75 6.06 2.27 -4.94
C ALA A 75 5.48 2.84 -3.65
N ASP A 76 6.12 2.62 -2.49
CA ASP A 76 5.67 3.18 -1.21
C ASP A 76 5.70 4.72 -1.20
N LEU A 77 6.77 5.32 -1.73
CA LEU A 77 6.88 6.77 -1.85
C LEU A 77 5.73 7.34 -2.70
N LEU A 78 5.50 6.77 -3.88
CA LEU A 78 4.46 7.24 -4.80
C LEU A 78 3.06 7.03 -4.22
N ASN A 79 2.77 5.87 -3.65
CA ASN A 79 1.47 5.53 -3.09
C ASN A 79 1.13 6.36 -1.83
N SER A 80 2.15 6.70 -1.02
CA SER A 80 1.95 7.44 0.23
C SER A 80 1.90 8.95 0.04
N LYS A 81 2.69 9.51 -0.89
CA LYS A 81 2.83 10.96 -1.05
C LYS A 81 2.04 11.56 -2.20
N PHE A 82 1.63 10.76 -3.19
CA PHE A 82 1.04 11.26 -4.42
C PHE A 82 -0.30 10.59 -4.76
N TYR A 83 -0.97 11.15 -5.76
CA TYR A 83 -1.94 10.46 -6.60
C TYR A 83 -1.27 10.17 -7.96
N PRO A 84 -0.67 8.98 -8.17
CA PRO A 84 0.00 8.65 -9.42
C PRO A 84 -1.01 8.44 -10.56
N VAL A 85 -0.73 9.02 -11.72
CA VAL A 85 -1.54 8.90 -12.94
C VAL A 85 -0.62 8.52 -14.10
N LYS A 86 -1.07 7.55 -14.90
CA LYS A 86 -0.42 7.21 -16.17
C LYS A 86 -1.15 7.88 -17.32
N PHE A 87 -0.40 8.59 -18.16
CA PHE A 87 -0.95 9.35 -19.28
C PHE A 87 -0.26 8.92 -20.58
N ASN A 88 -1.03 8.34 -21.51
CA ASN A 88 -0.54 8.06 -22.85
C ASN A 88 -0.55 9.35 -23.68
N ALA A 89 0.62 9.80 -24.13
CA ALA A 89 0.78 11.03 -24.91
C ALA A 89 0.36 10.89 -26.38
N GLU A 90 -0.04 9.70 -26.83
CA GLU A 90 -0.49 9.46 -28.21
C GLU A 90 -1.98 9.74 -28.43
N GLY A 91 -2.77 9.75 -27.35
CA GLY A 91 -4.22 9.97 -27.40
C GLY A 91 -5.04 8.69 -27.47
#